data_AF-A0A7C4WF12-F1
#
_entry.id   AF-A0A7C4WF12-F1
#
_cell.length_a   1.000
_cell.length_b   1.000
_cell.length_c   1.000
_cell.angle_alpha   90.00
_cell.angle_beta   90.00
_cell.angle_gamma   90.00
#
_symmetry.space_group_name_H-M   'P 1'
#
loop_
_entity.id
_entity.type
_entity.pdbx_description
1 polymer ?
#
loop_
_entity_poly.entity_id
_entity_poly.type
_entity_poly.pdbx_seq_one_letter_code
_entity_poly.pdbx_strand_id
1 'polypeptide(L)'
;DIEDLVIVKSLTRDLSDYKGTQPHVELVKKLMKRSPEKVPAIGDRIGYVIVAGPDLVSKRAEDPEYVIENKLKIDSKYYIENQILPPIERILEVVGITRQHLFSNGKQLLLSSIKVESLKKEIKDVADRFDGFVCEKCGRFYSSVPLSGKCFDCGGIVMFSLNGFGFKVVRS
;
A
#
# COMPACT_ATOMS: atom_id res chain seq x y z
N ASP A 1 8.67 2.83 23.50
CA ASP A 1 8.11 3.34 24.78
C ASP A 1 6.79 4.08 24.58
N ILE A 2 6.17 4.63 25.62
CA ILE A 2 4.93 5.42 25.49
C ILE A 2 5.14 6.66 24.60
N GLU A 3 6.35 7.20 24.57
CA GLU A 3 6.75 8.33 23.73
C GLU A 3 6.49 8.07 22.25
N ASP A 4 6.70 6.83 21.77
CA ASP A 4 6.47 6.45 20.37
C ASP A 4 4.98 6.41 20.01
N LEU A 5 4.10 6.37 21.01
CA LEU A 5 2.64 6.31 20.85
C LEU A 5 1.99 7.68 20.97
N VAL A 6 2.76 8.74 21.25
CA VAL A 6 2.25 10.10 21.39
C VAL A 6 1.85 10.64 20.02
N ILE A 7 0.59 11.02 19.91
CA ILE A 7 0.03 11.66 18.71
C ILE A 7 0.05 13.16 18.93
N VAL A 8 0.69 13.89 18.02
CA VAL A 8 0.78 15.35 18.10
C VAL A 8 -0.16 15.99 17.09
N LYS A 9 -0.99 16.94 17.55
CA LYS A 9 -1.85 17.77 16.71
C LYS A 9 -1.75 19.23 17.09
N SER A 10 -1.93 20.12 16.11
CA SER A 10 -1.93 21.56 16.37
C SER A 10 -3.35 22.03 16.67
N LEU A 11 -3.51 22.87 17.69
CA LEU A 11 -4.78 23.52 17.99
C LEU A 11 -4.93 24.72 17.06
N THR A 12 -5.88 24.67 16.14
CA THR A 12 -6.03 25.67 15.06
C THR A 12 -7.14 26.68 15.30
N ARG A 13 -8.04 26.41 16.24
CA ARG A 13 -9.23 27.22 16.53
C ARG A 13 -9.52 27.19 18.03
N ASP A 14 -10.41 28.08 18.45
CA ASP A 14 -10.99 28.04 19.79
C ASP A 14 -11.85 26.79 20.00
N LEU A 15 -11.93 26.37 21.27
CA LEU A 15 -12.71 25.19 21.68
C LEU A 15 -14.21 25.32 21.36
N SER A 16 -14.74 26.54 21.32
CA SER A 16 -16.12 26.84 20.96
C SER A 16 -16.43 26.60 19.48
N ASP A 17 -15.41 26.71 18.62
CA ASP A 17 -15.58 26.75 17.17
C ASP A 17 -15.43 25.36 16.53
N TYR A 18 -15.00 24.37 17.32
CA TYR A 18 -14.93 22.98 16.89
C TYR A 18 -16.31 22.34 16.87
N LYS A 19 -16.86 22.14 15.66
CA LYS A 19 -18.13 21.46 15.42
C LYS A 19 -18.11 19.93 15.66
N GLY A 20 -17.08 19.38 16.31
CA GLY A 20 -16.93 17.93 16.48
C GLY A 20 -16.06 17.53 17.68
N THR A 21 -16.34 16.33 18.22
CA THR A 21 -15.60 15.73 19.34
C THR A 21 -14.29 15.12 18.83
N GLN A 22 -13.29 15.97 18.68
CA GLN A 22 -11.95 15.54 18.28
C GLN A 22 -11.09 15.18 19.51
N PRO A 23 -10.18 14.19 19.41
CA PRO A 23 -9.32 13.75 20.51
C PRO A 23 -8.56 14.88 21.21
N HIS A 24 -7.88 15.74 20.44
CA HIS A 24 -7.12 16.86 20.99
C HIS A 24 -8.00 17.92 21.66
N VAL A 25 -9.22 18.14 21.16
CA VAL A 25 -10.19 19.08 21.76
C VAL A 25 -10.71 18.54 23.10
N GLU A 26 -11.04 17.25 23.16
CA GLU A 26 -11.48 16.61 24.41
C GLU A 26 -10.35 16.57 25.44
N LEU A 27 -9.10 16.35 25.03
CA LEU A 27 -7.97 16.44 25.93
C LEU A 27 -7.85 17.85 26.54
N VAL A 28 -7.94 18.90 25.72
CA VAL A 28 -7.88 20.29 26.23
C VAL A 28 -9.00 20.53 27.24
N LYS A 29 -10.23 20.08 26.98
CA LYS A 29 -11.33 20.19 27.96
C LYS A 29 -11.04 19.47 29.28
N LYS A 30 -10.36 18.32 29.25
CA LYS A 30 -9.92 17.62 30.46
C LYS A 30 -8.78 18.33 31.17
N LEU A 31 -7.83 18.93 30.43
CA LEU A 31 -6.75 19.72 30.99
C LEU A 31 -7.29 20.97 31.68
N MET A 32 -8.21 21.71 31.06
CA MET A 32 -8.86 22.87 31.69
C MET A 32 -9.55 22.54 33.02
N LYS A 33 -10.02 21.30 33.21
CA LYS A 33 -10.66 20.86 34.46
C LYS A 33 -9.67 20.42 35.54
N ARG A 34 -8.51 19.88 35.14
CA ARG A 34 -7.53 19.25 36.06
C ARG A 34 -6.32 20.15 36.33
N SER A 35 -5.80 20.77 35.28
CA SER A 35 -4.56 21.55 35.24
C SER A 35 -4.69 22.71 34.24
N PRO A 36 -5.41 23.79 34.59
CA PRO A 36 -5.58 24.96 33.73
C PRO A 36 -4.25 25.58 33.25
N GLU A 37 -3.19 25.44 34.03
CA GLU A 37 -1.84 25.93 33.73
C GLU A 37 -1.14 25.20 32.58
N LYS A 38 -1.56 23.96 32.27
CA LYS A 38 -0.99 23.14 31.18
C LYS A 38 -1.80 23.25 29.88
N VAL A 39 -2.78 24.15 29.82
CA VAL A 39 -3.65 24.29 28.64
C VAL A 39 -2.88 25.02 27.52
N PRO A 40 -2.71 24.40 26.34
CA PRO A 40 -2.01 25.02 25.23
C PRO A 40 -2.82 26.15 24.59
N ALA A 41 -2.13 27.13 24.01
CA ALA A 41 -2.77 28.23 23.29
C ALA A 41 -3.13 27.84 21.85
N ILE A 42 -3.91 28.70 21.18
CA ILE A 42 -4.20 28.53 19.75
C ILE A 42 -2.89 28.70 18.97
N GLY A 43 -2.60 27.74 18.09
CA GLY A 43 -1.36 27.65 17.33
C GLY A 43 -0.36 26.64 17.91
N ASP A 44 -0.50 26.28 19.18
CA ASP A 44 0.39 25.32 19.83
C ASP A 44 0.08 23.87 19.45
N ARG A 45 1.08 23.02 19.65
CA ARG A 45 0.97 21.58 19.47
C ARG A 45 0.64 20.91 20.78
N ILE A 46 -0.34 20.01 20.75
CA ILE A 46 -0.74 19.17 21.88
C ILE A 46 -0.46 17.70 21.55
N GLY A 47 0.25 17.04 22.45
CA GLY A 47 0.50 15.60 22.43
C GLY A 47 -0.58 14.86 23.23
N TYR A 48 -1.04 13.72 22.72
CA TYR A 48 -1.98 12.86 23.44
C TYR A 48 -1.79 11.39 23.08
N VAL A 49 -2.24 10.52 23.97
CA VAL A 49 -2.30 9.07 23.75
C VAL A 49 -3.74 8.58 23.87
N ILE A 50 -4.05 7.43 23.27
CA ILE A 50 -5.38 6.82 23.35
C ILE A 50 -5.36 5.67 24.36
N VAL A 51 -6.12 5.81 25.45
CA VAL A 51 -6.25 4.78 26.49
C VAL A 51 -7.37 3.80 26.17
N ALA A 52 -7.27 2.56 26.66
CA ALA A 52 -8.29 1.53 26.46
C ALA A 52 -9.60 1.89 27.20
N GLY A 53 -10.75 1.68 26.56
CA GLY A 53 -12.06 1.92 27.16
C GLY A 53 -13.22 1.73 26.17
N PRO A 54 -14.47 1.68 26.67
CA PRO A 54 -15.67 1.51 25.84
C PRO A 54 -16.13 2.81 25.14
N ASP A 55 -15.62 3.96 25.59
CA ASP A 55 -16.00 5.26 25.07
C ASP A 55 -15.49 5.52 23.64
N LEU A 56 -16.08 6.55 23.02
CA LEU A 56 -15.58 7.12 21.77
C LEU A 56 -14.08 7.43 21.87
N VAL A 57 -13.33 7.13 20.81
CA VAL A 57 -11.87 7.35 20.73
C VAL A 57 -11.48 8.76 21.15
N SER A 58 -12.29 9.77 20.80
CA SER A 58 -12.04 11.16 21.19
C SER A 58 -12.07 11.39 22.70
N LYS A 59 -12.99 10.76 23.43
CA LYS A 59 -13.06 10.84 24.90
C LYS A 59 -11.95 10.03 25.58
N ARG A 60 -11.36 9.07 24.88
CA ARG A 60 -10.24 8.24 25.35
C ARG A 60 -8.87 8.88 25.11
N ALA A 61 -8.82 10.09 24.57
CA ALA A 61 -7.60 10.86 24.49
C ALA A 61 -7.17 11.34 25.88
N GLU A 62 -5.90 11.12 26.21
CA GLU A 62 -5.35 11.41 27.51
C GLU A 62 -3.92 11.96 27.39
N ASP A 63 -3.51 12.73 28.39
CA ASP A 63 -2.16 13.28 28.46
C ASP A 63 -1.16 12.17 28.81
N PRO A 64 0.01 12.07 28.13
CA PRO A 64 0.99 11.03 28.41
C PRO A 64 1.50 11.02 29.86
N GLU A 65 1.72 12.19 30.47
CA GLU A 65 2.16 12.28 31.87
C GLU A 65 1.08 11.71 32.79
N TYR A 66 -0.17 12.10 32.57
CA TYR A 66 -1.30 11.58 33.33
C TYR A 66 -1.47 10.06 33.21
N VAL A 67 -1.22 9.50 32.02
CA VAL A 67 -1.27 8.05 31.79
C VAL A 67 -0.20 7.32 32.57
N ILE A 68 1.01 7.87 32.65
CA ILE A 68 2.12 7.29 33.42
C ILE A 68 1.83 7.35 34.92
N GLU A 69 1.41 8.52 35.42
CA GLU A 69 1.10 8.74 36.84
C GLU A 69 -0.03 7.80 37.33
N ASN A 70 -1.08 7.65 36.52
CA ASN A 70 -2.25 6.84 36.87
C ASN A 70 -2.18 5.39 36.33
N LYS A 71 -1.08 5.00 35.69
CA LYS A 71 -0.84 3.67 35.12
C LYS A 71 -1.99 3.19 34.23
N LEU A 72 -2.51 4.08 33.38
CA LEU A 72 -3.62 3.76 32.49
C LEU A 72 -3.16 2.84 31.36
N LYS A 73 -4.02 1.89 30.98
CA LYS A 73 -3.73 0.94 29.90
C LYS A 73 -3.93 1.62 28.53
N ILE A 74 -2.94 1.51 27.66
CA ILE A 74 -3.01 2.00 26.28
C ILE A 74 -3.85 1.07 25.40
N ASP A 75 -4.61 1.64 24.46
CA ASP A 75 -5.37 0.87 23.48
C ASP A 75 -4.49 0.38 22.32
N SER A 76 -3.77 -0.74 22.53
CA SER A 76 -2.91 -1.33 21.49
C SER A 76 -3.65 -1.61 20.18
N LYS A 77 -4.94 -1.97 20.25
CA LYS A 77 -5.75 -2.28 19.07
C LYS A 77 -5.94 -1.04 18.20
N TYR A 78 -6.23 0.11 18.83
CA TYR A 78 -6.35 1.38 18.11
C TYR A 78 -5.06 1.74 17.36
N TYR A 79 -3.89 1.61 17.98
CA TYR A 79 -2.63 1.95 17.30
C TYR A 79 -2.33 1.03 16.12
N ILE A 80 -2.58 -0.27 16.27
CA ILE A 80 -2.43 -1.23 15.18
C ILE A 80 -3.40 -0.88 14.04
N GLU A 81 -4.70 -0.77 14.35
CA GLU A 81 -5.74 -0.66 13.33
C GLU A 81 -5.81 0.71 12.66
N ASN A 82 -5.57 1.79 13.40
CA ASN A 82 -5.78 3.15 12.93
C ASN A 82 -4.49 3.88 12.54
N GLN A 83 -3.32 3.41 12.98
CA GLN A 83 -2.04 4.08 12.66
C GLN A 83 -1.11 3.22 11.82
N ILE A 84 -0.91 1.96 12.20
CA ILE A 84 0.09 1.11 11.57
C ILE A 84 -0.47 0.49 10.28
N LEU A 85 -1.69 -0.04 10.32
CA LEU A 85 -2.27 -0.72 9.17
C LEU A 85 -2.54 0.18 7.96
N PRO A 86 -3.11 1.39 8.08
CA PRO A 86 -3.46 2.17 6.88
C PRO A 86 -2.26 2.52 5.98
N PRO A 87 -1.08 2.91 6.52
CA PRO A 87 0.14 3.05 5.73
C PRO A 87 0.60 1.74 5.08
N ILE A 88 0.55 0.62 5.81
CA ILE A 88 0.96 -0.69 5.29
C ILE A 88 0.04 -1.13 4.15
N GLU A 89 -1.27 -0.99 4.32
CA GLU A 89 -2.27 -1.27 3.29
C GLU A 89 -1.98 -0.47 2.02
N ARG A 90 -1.70 0.83 2.15
CA ARG A 90 -1.36 1.69 1.01
C ARG A 90 -0.10 1.23 0.26
N ILE A 91 0.92 0.78 0.97
CA ILE A 91 2.16 0.27 0.36
C ILE A 91 1.89 -1.06 -0.35
N LEU A 92 1.14 -1.95 0.29
CA LEU A 92 0.88 -3.30 -0.20
C LEU A 92 -0.16 -3.36 -1.33
N GLU A 93 -1.06 -2.38 -1.39
CA GLU A 93 -2.00 -2.22 -2.50
C GLU A 93 -1.27 -2.06 -3.84
N VAL A 94 -0.10 -1.42 -3.85
CA VAL A 94 0.73 -1.25 -5.06
C VAL A 94 1.20 -2.59 -5.64
N VAL A 95 1.36 -3.62 -4.80
CA VAL A 95 1.74 -4.97 -5.20
C VAL A 95 0.54 -5.93 -5.30
N GLY A 96 -0.69 -5.40 -5.24
CA GLY A 96 -1.93 -6.18 -5.35
C GLY A 96 -2.30 -6.97 -4.09
N ILE A 97 -1.68 -6.67 -2.94
CA ILE A 97 -1.99 -7.32 -1.66
C ILE A 97 -3.06 -6.50 -0.94
N THR A 98 -4.27 -7.05 -0.87
CA THR A 98 -5.42 -6.48 -0.15
C THR A 98 -5.39 -6.76 1.35
N ARG A 99 -6.16 -5.99 2.13
CA ARG A 99 -6.37 -6.18 3.57
C ARG A 99 -6.72 -7.62 3.94
N GLN A 100 -7.54 -8.29 3.13
CA GLN A 100 -7.94 -9.67 3.39
C GLN A 100 -6.76 -10.64 3.36
N HIS A 101 -5.76 -10.39 2.50
CA HIS A 101 -4.53 -11.19 2.46
C HIS A 101 -3.66 -11.00 3.70
N LEU A 102 -3.69 -9.83 4.35
CA LEU A 102 -2.95 -9.55 5.59
C LEU A 102 -3.51 -10.29 6.81
N PHE A 103 -4.83 -10.42 6.89
CA PHE A 103 -5.52 -11.03 8.02
C PHE A 103 -5.95 -12.47 7.78
N SER A 104 -5.74 -13.01 6.57
CA SER A 104 -6.02 -14.40 6.28
C SER A 104 -4.99 -15.29 6.96
N ASN A 105 -5.44 -16.07 7.95
CA ASN A 105 -4.63 -17.09 8.59
C ASN A 105 -4.15 -18.13 7.55
N GLY A 106 -2.87 -18.07 7.17
CA GLY A 106 -2.12 -19.27 6.83
C GLY A 106 -1.90 -19.65 5.36
N LYS A 107 -1.81 -18.71 4.42
CA LYS A 107 -1.21 -19.02 3.10
C LYS A 107 -0.14 -18.01 2.73
N GLN A 108 1.11 -18.38 2.97
CA GLN A 108 2.28 -17.66 2.46
C GLN A 108 2.25 -17.73 0.93
N LEU A 109 2.09 -16.56 0.29
CA LEU A 109 2.20 -16.46 -1.15
C LEU A 109 3.69 -16.50 -1.53
N LEU A 110 4.05 -17.31 -2.52
CA LEU A 110 5.40 -17.26 -3.09
C LEU A 110 5.59 -15.91 -3.79
N LEU A 111 6.82 -15.40 -3.81
CA LEU A 111 7.15 -14.14 -4.50
C LEU A 111 6.74 -14.19 -5.99
N SER A 112 6.78 -15.39 -6.60
CA SER A 112 6.34 -15.67 -7.96
C SER A 112 4.82 -15.61 -8.16
N SER A 113 4.03 -15.70 -7.09
CA SER A 113 2.57 -15.66 -7.12
C SER A 113 2.00 -14.24 -7.00
N ILE A 114 2.81 -13.27 -6.62
CA ILE A 114 2.44 -11.85 -6.62
C ILE A 114 2.31 -11.43 -8.08
N LYS A 115 1.07 -11.36 -8.58
CA LYS A 115 0.80 -10.84 -9.92
C LYS A 115 1.04 -9.33 -9.88
N VAL A 116 2.19 -8.91 -10.38
CA VAL A 116 2.42 -7.49 -10.72
C VAL A 116 1.64 -7.21 -12.00
N GLU A 117 0.32 -7.01 -11.87
CA GLU A 117 -0.60 -6.70 -12.97
C GLU A 117 -0.10 -5.47 -13.76
N SER A 118 0.55 -4.52 -13.08
CA SER A 118 1.05 -3.26 -13.64
C SER A 118 2.19 -3.42 -14.63
N LEU A 119 3.07 -4.44 -14.49
CA LEU A 119 4.14 -4.73 -15.47
C LEU A 119 3.64 -5.64 -16.60
N LYS A 120 2.63 -6.48 -16.33
CA LYS A 120 2.05 -7.35 -17.35
C LYS A 120 1.36 -6.58 -18.45
N LYS A 121 0.75 -5.43 -18.16
CA LYS A 121 0.05 -4.61 -19.16
C LYS A 121 1.01 -4.04 -20.22
N GLU A 122 2.11 -3.43 -19.78
CA GLU A 122 3.14 -2.92 -20.70
C GLU A 122 3.85 -4.05 -21.48
N ILE A 123 4.09 -5.21 -20.84
CA ILE A 123 4.68 -6.37 -21.52
C ILE A 123 3.69 -6.99 -22.53
N LYS A 124 2.37 -6.97 -22.26
CA LYS A 124 1.36 -7.49 -23.19
C LYS A 124 1.28 -6.65 -24.46
N ASP A 125 1.28 -5.32 -24.33
CA ASP A 125 1.20 -4.42 -25.48
C ASP A 125 2.45 -4.51 -26.39
N VAL A 126 3.58 -4.94 -25.84
CA VAL A 126 4.82 -5.24 -26.61
C VAL A 126 4.81 -6.66 -27.17
N ALA A 127 4.32 -7.65 -26.42
CA ALA A 127 4.24 -9.05 -26.84
C ALA A 127 3.20 -9.28 -27.94
N ASP A 128 2.10 -8.52 -27.96
CA ASP A 128 1.05 -8.59 -28.98
C ASP A 128 1.50 -8.07 -30.36
N ARG A 129 2.77 -7.63 -30.52
CA ARG A 129 3.36 -7.27 -31.82
C ARG A 129 4.13 -8.40 -32.49
N PHE A 130 4.53 -9.45 -31.75
CA PHE A 130 5.36 -10.53 -32.27
C PHE A 130 4.59 -11.84 -32.29
N ASP A 131 4.18 -12.27 -33.48
CA ASP A 131 3.37 -13.48 -33.62
C ASP A 131 4.21 -14.74 -33.59
N GLY A 132 5.46 -14.70 -34.09
CA GLY A 132 6.34 -15.87 -34.18
C GLY A 132 7.14 -15.90 -35.48
N PHE A 133 7.54 -17.11 -35.90
CA PHE A 133 8.31 -17.31 -37.12
C PHE A 133 7.60 -18.23 -38.10
N VAL A 134 7.65 -17.93 -39.40
CA VAL A 134 6.96 -18.70 -40.44
C VAL A 134 7.93 -19.09 -41.55
N CYS A 135 7.88 -20.32 -42.02
CA CYS A 135 8.65 -20.74 -43.18
C CYS A 135 8.10 -20.14 -44.47
N GLU A 136 8.95 -19.48 -45.28
CA GLU A 136 8.57 -18.90 -46.58
C GLU A 136 8.07 -19.95 -47.58
N LYS A 137 8.57 -21.20 -47.52
CA LYS A 137 8.25 -22.25 -48.50
C LYS A 137 7.01 -23.07 -48.16
N CYS A 138 6.83 -23.48 -46.90
CA CYS A 138 5.75 -24.39 -46.51
C CYS A 138 4.74 -23.76 -45.53
N GLY A 139 4.92 -22.51 -45.13
CA GLY A 139 4.02 -21.82 -44.21
C GLY A 139 4.03 -22.36 -42.78
N ARG A 140 4.95 -23.28 -42.44
CA ARG A 140 5.03 -23.85 -41.09
C ARG A 140 5.39 -22.76 -40.07
N PHE A 141 4.57 -22.68 -39.03
CA PHE A 141 4.74 -21.74 -37.93
C PHE A 141 5.63 -22.33 -36.82
N TYR A 142 6.47 -21.49 -36.24
CA TYR A 142 7.37 -21.79 -35.14
C TYR A 142 7.27 -20.70 -34.07
N SER A 143 7.07 -21.11 -32.82
CA SER A 143 7.12 -20.19 -31.68
C SER A 143 8.54 -19.68 -31.38
N SER A 144 9.58 -20.38 -31.85
CA SER A 144 10.99 -20.05 -31.69
C SER A 144 11.77 -20.39 -32.97
N VAL A 145 12.79 -19.61 -33.35
CA VAL A 145 13.61 -19.92 -34.54
C VAL A 145 14.33 -21.25 -34.35
N PRO A 146 14.27 -22.18 -35.32
CA PRO A 146 15.14 -23.35 -35.35
C PRO A 146 16.62 -22.95 -35.23
N LEU A 147 17.43 -23.73 -34.50
CA LEU A 147 18.88 -23.47 -34.36
C LEU A 147 19.61 -23.43 -35.72
N SER A 148 19.08 -24.14 -36.72
CA SER A 148 19.59 -24.14 -38.09
C SER A 148 19.21 -22.90 -38.90
N GLY A 149 18.30 -22.04 -38.41
CA GLY A 149 17.71 -20.92 -39.14
C GLY A 149 16.85 -21.34 -40.35
N LYS A 150 16.58 -22.64 -40.50
CA LYS A 150 15.84 -23.24 -41.63
C LYS A 150 14.69 -24.10 -41.11
N CYS A 151 13.66 -24.22 -41.93
CA CYS A 151 12.53 -25.10 -41.67
C CYS A 151 12.99 -26.57 -41.66
N PHE A 152 12.52 -27.35 -40.69
CA PHE A 152 12.89 -28.77 -40.55
C PHE A 152 12.31 -29.66 -41.66
N ASP A 153 11.19 -29.27 -42.28
CA ASP A 153 10.53 -30.13 -43.28
C ASP A 153 11.02 -29.86 -44.69
N CYS A 154 11.17 -28.58 -45.06
CA CYS A 154 11.47 -28.20 -46.45
C CYS A 154 12.79 -27.45 -46.63
N GLY A 155 13.54 -27.22 -45.54
CA GLY A 155 14.82 -26.50 -45.58
C GLY A 155 14.72 -25.02 -45.97
N GLY A 156 13.50 -24.48 -46.07
CA GLY A 156 13.25 -23.07 -46.43
C GLY A 156 13.67 -22.09 -45.33
N ILE A 157 13.85 -20.82 -45.71
CA ILE A 157 14.21 -19.75 -44.76
C ILE A 157 13.02 -19.47 -43.84
N VAL A 158 13.33 -19.29 -42.56
CA VAL A 158 12.35 -18.96 -41.53
C VAL A 158 12.31 -17.44 -41.34
N MET A 159 11.13 -16.87 -41.47
CA MET A 159 10.83 -15.44 -41.50
C MET A 159 10.26 -14.99 -40.17
N PHE A 160 10.47 -13.74 -39.78
CA PHE A 160 9.80 -13.18 -38.61
C PHE A 160 8.41 -12.65 -38.99
N SER A 161 7.39 -12.94 -38.16
CA SER A 161 6.02 -12.49 -38.34
C SER A 161 5.67 -11.44 -37.28
N LEU A 162 5.30 -10.24 -37.73
CA LEU A 162 4.76 -9.18 -36.88
C LEU A 162 3.37 -8.79 -37.40
N ASN A 163 2.34 -8.91 -36.57
CA ASN A 163 0.93 -8.65 -36.90
C ASN A 163 0.44 -9.31 -38.21
N GLY A 164 0.84 -10.56 -38.46
CA GLY A 164 0.50 -11.32 -39.66
C GLY A 164 1.30 -10.97 -40.92
N PHE A 165 2.23 -10.01 -40.84
CA PHE A 165 3.14 -9.67 -41.94
C PHE A 165 4.50 -10.34 -41.76
N GLY A 166 4.92 -11.11 -42.78
CA GLY A 166 6.22 -11.77 -42.81
C GLY A 166 7.32 -10.85 -43.37
N PHE A 167 8.41 -10.71 -42.64
CA PHE A 167 9.54 -9.88 -43.05
C PHE A 167 10.84 -10.71 -43.13
N LYS A 168 11.71 -10.38 -44.11
CA LYS A 168 13.02 -11.04 -44.26
C LYS A 168 13.94 -10.50 -43.18
N VAL A 169 14.52 -11.38 -42.37
CA VAL A 169 15.61 -11.00 -41.45
C VAL A 169 16.80 -10.58 -42.32
N VAL A 170 16.96 -9.29 -42.58
CA VAL A 170 18.13 -8.75 -43.27
C VAL A 170 19.27 -8.72 -42.26
N ARG A 171 20.27 -9.59 -42.44
CA ARG A 171 21.52 -9.50 -41.70
C ARG A 171 22.36 -8.39 -42.33
N SER A 172 22.56 -7.29 -41.60
CA SER A 172 23.60 -6.29 -41.84
C SER A 172 24.96 -6.86 -41.45
#